data_AF-A0A820II84-F1
#
_entry.id   AF-A0A820II84-F1
#
_cell.length_a   1.000
_cell.length_b   1.000
_cell.length_c   1.000
_cell.angle_alpha   90.00
_cell.angle_beta   90.00
_cell.angle_gamma   90.00
#
_symmetry.space_group_name_H-M   'P 1'
#
loop_
_entity.id
_entity.type
_entity.pdbx_description
1 polymer ?
#
loop_
_entity_poly.entity_id
_entity_poly.type
_entity_poly.pdbx_seq_one_letter_code
_entity_poly.pdbx_strand_id
1 'polypeptide(L)' 'MSTSRNKDIASTYASPSDWQADNSRSLLLEIYVDLSSPAIIAADIAGMSNFDEENEVLFDIGSTFRVDMLTFDISN' A
#
# COMPACT_ATOMS: atom_id res chain seq x y z
N MET A 1 -0.20 -7.88 3.92
CA MET A 1 0.21 -6.50 3.54
C MET A 1 -1.06 -5.69 3.39
N SER A 2 -1.19 -4.56 4.10
CA SER A 2 -2.36 -3.66 4.00
C SER A 2 -2.10 -2.62 2.91
N THR A 3 -3.11 -2.35 2.08
CA THR A 3 -3.04 -1.43 0.94
C THR A 3 -4.36 -0.71 0.76
N SER A 4 -4.36 0.45 0.12
CA SER A 4 -5.56 1.23 -0.18
C SER A 4 -5.73 1.40 -1.67
N ARG A 5 -6.98 1.36 -2.16
CA ARG A 5 -7.32 1.83 -3.52
C ARG A 5 -7.24 3.36 -3.65
N ASN A 6 -7.17 4.08 -2.53
CA ASN A 6 -7.07 5.53 -2.48
C ASN A 6 -5.61 5.97 -2.23
N LYS A 7 -5.02 6.62 -3.23
CA LYS A 7 -3.64 7.10 -3.17
C LYS A 7 -3.41 8.08 -2.02
N ASP A 8 -4.37 8.95 -1.70
CA ASP A 8 -4.20 9.99 -0.69
C ASP A 8 -4.08 9.37 0.71
N ILE A 9 -4.85 8.29 0.96
CA ILE A 9 -4.80 7.51 2.20
C ILE A 9 -3.45 6.78 2.28
N ALA A 10 -3.05 6.06 1.24
CA ALA A 10 -1.73 5.40 1.20
C ALA A 10 -0.57 6.40 1.43
N SER A 11 -0.67 7.61 0.86
CA SER A 11 0.34 8.67 1.02
C SER A 11 0.43 9.20 2.46
N THR A 12 -0.66 9.17 3.21
CA THR A 12 -0.67 9.55 4.64
C THR A 12 0.25 8.63 5.45
N TYR A 13 0.23 7.33 5.14
CA TYR A 13 1.09 6.33 5.79
C TYR A 13 2.54 6.33 5.30
N ALA A 14 2.79 6.86 4.10
CA ALA A 14 4.14 7.05 3.56
C ALA A 14 4.77 8.39 3.99
N SER A 15 4.00 9.31 4.58
CA SER A 15 4.49 10.65 4.93
C SER A 15 5.48 10.61 6.11
N PRO A 16 6.44 11.55 6.17
CA PRO A 16 7.32 11.70 7.33
C PRO A 16 6.51 11.84 8.62
N SER A 17 6.71 10.92 9.56
CA SER A 17 6.19 11.01 10.91
C SER A 17 7.34 11.26 11.88
N ASP A 18 7.03 11.85 13.04
CA ASP A 18 8.01 12.16 14.10
C ASP A 18 8.73 10.90 14.66
N TRP A 19 8.31 9.71 14.24
CA TRP A 19 8.82 8.40 14.67
C TRP A 19 9.77 7.75 13.66
N GLN A 20 10.14 8.44 12.59
CA GLN A 20 11.11 7.90 11.63
C GLN A 20 12.47 7.71 12.29
N ALA A 21 12.98 6.47 12.26
CA ALA A 21 14.35 6.18 12.67
C ALA A 21 15.31 6.94 11.74
N ASP A 22 16.47 7.36 12.25
CA ASP A 22 17.45 8.23 11.56
C ASP A 22 17.88 7.77 10.14
N ASN A 23 17.57 6.53 9.74
CA ASN A 23 17.91 5.96 8.43
C ASN A 23 16.71 5.43 7.62
N SER A 24 15.46 5.68 8.03
CA SER A 24 14.30 5.30 7.22
C SER A 24 14.01 6.33 6.14
N ARG A 25 13.62 5.86 4.94
CA ARG A 25 13.09 6.72 3.87
C ARG A 25 11.64 6.34 3.62
N SER A 26 10.82 7.37 3.43
CA SER A 26 9.45 7.22 2.95
C SER A 26 9.42 6.50 1.60
N LEU A 27 8.54 5.50 1.49
CA LEU A 27 8.32 4.72 0.28
C LEU A 27 6.82 4.66 0.02
N LEU A 28 6.41 5.08 -1.17
CA LEU A 28 5.06 4.85 -1.68
C LEU A 28 5.12 3.73 -2.72
N LEU A 29 4.31 2.69 -2.54
CA LEU A 29 4.22 1.55 -3.45
C LEU A 29 2.92 1.60 -4.22
N GLU A 30 3.01 1.69 -5.55
CA GLU A 30 1.88 1.49 -6.44
C GLU A 30 1.86 0.03 -6.91
N ILE A 31 0.76 -0.67 -6.63
CA ILE A 31 0.64 -2.11 -6.87
C ILE A 31 -0.42 -2.34 -7.94
N TYR A 32 0.01 -2.81 -9.11
CA TYR A 32 -0.90 -3.27 -10.15
C TYR A 32 -1.19 -4.75 -9.94
N VAL A 33 -2.45 -5.06 -9.62
CA VAL A 33 -2.89 -6.44 -9.40
C VAL A 33 -4.24 -6.67 -10.06
N ASP A 34 -4.41 -7.86 -10.64
CA ASP A 34 -5.71 -8.35 -11.05
C ASP A 34 -6.33 -9.16 -9.90
N LEU A 35 -7.22 -8.52 -9.14
CA LEU A 35 -7.94 -9.16 -8.03
C LEU A 35 -8.95 -10.22 -8.47
N SER A 36 -9.22 -10.37 -9.77
CA SER A 36 -10.02 -11.47 -10.29
C SER A 36 -9.22 -12.76 -10.49
N SER A 37 -7.88 -12.67 -10.44
CA SER A 37 -7.01 -13.83 -10.62
C SER A 37 -7.08 -14.77 -9.41
N PRO A 38 -7.35 -16.08 -9.61
CA PRO A 38 -7.40 -17.05 -8.51
C PRO A 38 -6.02 -17.34 -7.90
N ALA A 39 -4.93 -16.88 -8.52
CA ALA A 39 -3.57 -17.02 -7.99
C ALA A 39 -3.25 -15.96 -6.91
N ILE A 40 -4.06 -14.91 -6.80
CA ILE A 40 -3.87 -13.84 -5.83
C ILE A 40 -4.76 -14.11 -4.62
N ILE A 41 -4.15 -14.17 -3.43
CA ILE A 41 -4.87 -14.28 -2.17
C ILE A 41 -4.89 -12.89 -1.52
N ALA A 42 -5.98 -12.18 -1.76
CA ALA A 42 -6.24 -10.88 -1.16
C ALA A 42 -7.75 -10.72 -0.91
N ALA A 43 -8.11 -9.88 0.04
CA ALA A 43 -9.49 -9.56 0.38
C ALA A 43 -9.72 -8.05 0.27
N ASP A 44 -10.78 -7.65 -0.42
CA ASP A 44 -11.34 -6.31 -0.31
C ASP A 44 -12.17 -6.25 0.96
N ILE A 45 -11.71 -5.48 1.95
CA ILE A 45 -12.30 -5.45 3.30
C ILE A 45 -12.88 -4.09 3.65
N ALA A 46 -13.01 -3.17 2.68
CA ALA A 46 -13.57 -1.84 2.91
C ALA A 46 -14.93 -1.90 3.63
N GLY A 47 -15.84 -2.77 3.18
CA GLY A 47 -17.17 -2.93 3.78
C GLY A 47 -17.21 -3.75 5.09
N MET A 48 -16.07 -4.24 5.57
CA MET A 48 -15.95 -5.05 6.80
C MET A 48 -15.05 -4.40 7.86
N SER A 49 -14.29 -3.37 7.47
CA SER A 49 -13.42 -2.60 8.36
C SER A 49 -14.21 -1.56 9.14
N ASN A 50 -13.65 -1.13 10.28
CA ASN A 50 -14.12 0.07 10.98
C ASN A 50 -13.70 1.37 10.29
N PHE A 51 -12.84 1.27 9.27
CA PHE A 51 -12.30 2.36 8.46
C PHE A 51 -12.63 2.08 6.99
N ASP A 52 -13.90 2.19 6.62
CA ASP A 52 -14.37 1.88 5.27
C ASP A 52 -13.85 2.87 4.22
N GLU A 53 -13.60 4.10 4.64
CA GLU A 53 -13.00 5.16 3.84
C GLU A 53 -11.60 4.81 3.34
N GLU A 54 -10.88 3.93 4.05
CA GLU A 54 -9.54 3.47 3.66
C GLU A 54 -9.55 2.62 2.40
N ASN A 55 -10.71 2.11 1.96
CA ASN A 55 -10.82 1.27 0.77
C ASN A 55 -9.76 0.16 0.76
N GLU A 56 -9.62 -0.52 1.90
CA GLU A 56 -8.51 -1.43 2.17
C GLU A 56 -8.62 -2.72 1.35
N VAL A 57 -7.52 -3.08 0.69
CA VAL A 57 -7.27 -4.40 0.13
C VAL A 57 -6.15 -5.06 0.94
N LEU A 58 -6.48 -6.15 1.61
CA LEU A 58 -5.58 -6.89 2.48
C LEU A 58 -5.05 -8.13 1.77
N PHE A 59 -3.74 -8.17 1.54
CA PHE A 59 -3.05 -9.34 0.97
C PHE A 59 -2.62 -10.31 2.07
N ASP A 60 -2.69 -11.60 1.76
CA ASP A 60 -2.27 -12.68 2.66
C ASP A 60 -0.80 -12.55 3.09
N ILE A 61 -0.49 -13.17 4.23
CA ILE A 61 0.87 -13.24 4.75
C ILE A 61 1.78 -14.01 3.78
N GLY A 62 2.99 -13.50 3.54
CA GLY A 62 3.92 -14.12 2.58
C GLY A 62 3.69 -13.73 1.11
N SER A 63 2.74 -12.84 0.82
CA SER A 63 2.58 -12.27 -0.51
C SER A 63 3.89 -11.65 -1.02
N THR A 64 4.26 -11.95 -2.27
CA THR A 64 5.47 -11.45 -2.92
C THR A 64 5.11 -10.54 -4.08
N PHE A 65 5.81 -9.41 -4.19
CA PHE A 65 5.60 -8.40 -5.23
C PHE A 65 6.86 -8.23 -6.07
N ARG A 66 6.71 -8.13 -7.39
CA ARG A 66 7.81 -7.81 -8.31
C ARG A 66 7.90 -6.30 -8.46
N VAL A 67 9.12 -5.75 -8.31
CA VAL A 67 9.39 -4.34 -8.56
C VAL A 67 9.58 -4.14 -10.06
N ASP A 68 8.65 -3.45 -10.70
CA ASP A 68 8.70 -3.15 -12.13
C ASP A 68 9.35 -1.79 -12.45
N MET A 69 9.18 -0.81 -11.55
CA MET A 69 9.70 0.54 -11.73
C MET A 69 10.05 1.16 -10.38
N LEU A 70 11.11 1.97 -10.37
CA LEU A 70 11.48 2.82 -9.24
C LEU A 70 11.55 4.26 -9.74
N THR A 71 10.76 5.12 -9.11
CA THR A 71 10.76 6.57 -9.37
C THR A 71 11.13 7.27 -8.07
N PHE A 72 11.94 8.32 -8.19
CA PHE A 72 12.30 9.18 -7.07
C PHE A 72 11.55 10.49 -7.23
N ASP A 73 10.89 10.96 -6.16
CA ASP A 73 10.43 12.32 -6.13
C ASP A 73 11.66 13.23 -5.97
N ILE A 74 11.96 13.99 -7.03
CA ILE A 74 13.11 14.90 -7.09
C ILE A 74 12.70 16.33 -6.72
N SER A 75 11.48 16.52 -6.19
CA SER A 75 10.99 17.81 -5.73
C SER A 75 11.79 18.26 -4.50
N ASN A 76 12.74 19.18 -4.73
CA ASN A 76 13.40 19.97 -3.67
C ASN A 76 12.44 20.98 -3.05
#